data_AF-A0A1Z8MTN8-F1
#
_entry.id   AF-A0A1Z8MTN8-F1
#
_cell.length_a   1.000
_cell.length_b   1.000
_cell.length_c   1.000
_cell.angle_alpha   90.00
_cell.angle_beta   90.00
_cell.angle_gamma   90.00
#
_symmetry.space_group_name_H-M   'P 1'
#
loop_
_entity.id
_entity.type
_entity.pdbx_description
1 polymer ?
#
loop_
_entity_poly.entity_id
_entity_poly.type
_entity_poly.pdbx_seq_one_letter_code
_entity_poly.pdbx_strand_id
1 'polypeptide(L)' 'MTEREVYHQYQKGNRVAKVFKTKLGFEVDLIEGTDFHATRKVHNHSERYAENTAENWVEGIINE' A
#
# COMPACT_ATOMS: atom_id res chain seq x y z
N MET A 1 12.59 7.68 -14.06
CA MET A 1 11.60 7.39 -13.01
C MET A 1 11.18 5.96 -13.20
N THR A 2 11.39 5.09 -12.22
CA THR A 2 10.93 3.69 -12.32
C THR A 2 9.41 3.73 -12.28
N GLU A 3 8.74 3.46 -13.40
CA GLU A 3 7.29 3.30 -13.41
C GLU A 3 6.93 2.13 -12.48
N ARG A 4 6.30 2.46 -11.34
CA ARG A 4 5.72 1.47 -10.43
C ARG A 4 4.28 1.29 -10.88
N GLU A 5 3.94 0.11 -11.37
CA GLU A 5 2.56 -0.21 -11.76
C GLU A 5 1.74 -0.58 -10.53
N VAL A 6 0.56 0.03 -10.41
CA VAL A 6 -0.40 -0.32 -9.36
C VAL A 6 -0.89 -1.73 -9.65
N TYR A 7 -0.65 -2.62 -8.69
CA TYR A 7 -1.06 -4.01 -8.76
C TYR A 7 -2.46 -4.21 -8.16
N HIS A 8 -2.67 -3.67 -6.95
CA HIS A 8 -3.98 -3.64 -6.28
C HIS A 8 -4.23 -2.27 -5.65
N GLN A 9 -5.49 -1.88 -5.53
CA GLN A 9 -5.88 -0.66 -4.82
C GLN A 9 -7.05 -0.95 -3.89
N TYR A 10 -6.93 -0.47 -2.66
CA TYR A 10 -7.95 -0.57 -1.62
C TYR A 10 -8.36 0.84 -1.20
N GLN A 11 -9.64 1.02 -0.91
CA GLN A 11 -10.16 2.30 -0.46
C GLN A 11 -11.35 2.11 0.49
N LYS A 12 -11.34 2.86 1.59
CA LYS A 12 -12.45 2.95 2.53
C LYS A 12 -12.48 4.33 3.17
N GLY A 13 -13.60 5.04 3.02
CA GLY A 13 -13.71 6.43 3.47
C GLY A 13 -12.68 7.33 2.79
N ASN A 14 -11.91 8.08 3.60
CA ASN A 14 -10.80 8.92 3.14
C ASN A 14 -9.49 8.15 2.96
N ARG A 15 -9.38 6.89 3.40
CA ARG A 15 -8.14 6.12 3.30
C ARG A 15 -8.06 5.33 2.01
N VAL A 16 -6.89 5.43 1.37
CA VAL A 16 -6.52 4.71 0.16
C VAL A 16 -5.19 4.02 0.40
N ALA A 17 -5.09 2.76 0.00
CA ALA A 17 -3.81 2.05 -0.09
C ALA A 17 -3.60 1.52 -1.50
N LYS A 18 -2.40 1.72 -2.05
CA LYS A 18 -2.01 1.22 -3.38
C LYS A 18 -0.86 0.24 -3.23
N VAL A 19 -1.07 -1.00 -3.65
CA VAL A 19 -0.04 -2.03 -3.70
C VAL A 19 0.64 -1.95 -5.06
N PHE A 20 1.96 -1.94 -5.05
CA PHE A 20 2.80 -1.93 -6.24
C PHE A 20 3.62 -3.21 -6.29
N LYS A 21 3.75 -3.77 -7.48
CA LYS A 21 4.67 -4.87 -7.76
C LYS A 21 5.93 -4.32 -8.40
N THR A 22 7.08 -4.56 -7.77
CA THR A 22 8.38 -4.08 -8.24
C THR A 22 9.34 -5.25 -8.45
N LYS A 23 10.50 -4.98 -9.06
CA LYS A 23 11.58 -5.99 -9.19
C LYS A 23 12.14 -6.46 -7.84
N LEU A 24 11.98 -5.65 -6.79
CA LEU A 24 12.49 -5.96 -5.44
C LEU A 24 11.42 -6.66 -4.57
N GLY A 25 10.19 -6.80 -5.06
CA GLY A 25 9.05 -7.29 -4.28
C GLY A 25 7.93 -6.25 -4.24
N PHE A 26 7.16 -6.22 -3.15
CA PHE A 26 5.97 -5.38 -3.05
C PHE A 26 6.21 -4.10 -2.24
N GLU A 27 5.51 -3.04 -2.62
CA GLU A 27 5.45 -1.77 -1.90
C GLU A 27 3.99 -1.36 -1.71
N VAL A 28 3.66 -0.70 -0.60
CA VAL A 28 2.30 -0.21 -0.35
C VAL A 28 2.35 1.26 -0.01
N ASP A 29 1.76 2.10 -0.86
CA ASP A 29 1.59 3.52 -0.56
C ASP A 29 0.30 3.71 0.26
N LEU A 30 0.43 4.42 1.37
CA LEU A 30 -0.62 4.73 2.34
C LEU A 30 -1.01 6.20 2.20
N ILE A 31 -2.28 6.45 1.91
CA ILE A 31 -2.82 7.76 1.58
C ILE A 31 -4.09 7.99 2.41
N GLU A 32 -4.27 9.18 2.96
CA GLU A 32 -5.48 9.62 3.63
C GLU A 32 -5.93 10.97 3.07
N GLY A 33 -7.09 11.00 2.42
CA GLY A 33 -7.58 12.17 1.70
C GLY A 33 -6.64 12.57 0.56
N THR A 34 -6.06 13.76 0.66
CA THR A 34 -5.05 14.28 -0.27
C THR A 34 -3.62 14.04 0.21
N ASP A 35 -3.45 13.56 1.44
CA ASP A 35 -2.17 13.46 2.09
C ASP A 35 -1.54 12.09 1.87
N PHE A 36 -0.31 12.10 1.39
CA PHE A 36 0.52 10.90 1.34
C PHE A 36 1.18 10.70 2.71
N HIS A 37 0.92 9.56 3.35
CA HIS A 37 1.50 9.24 4.65
C HIS A 37 2.86 8.55 4.50
N ALA A 38 2.90 7.41 3.83
CA ALA A 38 4.10 6.59 3.76
C ALA A 38 4.10 5.58 2.61
N THR A 39 5.28 5.10 2.24
CA THR A 39 5.46 3.86 1.46
C THR A 39 6.00 2.76 2.37
N ARG A 40 5.24 1.68 2.56
CA ARG A 40 5.73 0.45 3.20
C ARG A 40 6.43 -0.43 2.18
N LYS A 41 7.76 -0.56 2.30
CA LYS A 41 8.57 -1.47 1.50
C LYS A 41 8.52 -2.86 2.10
N VAL A 42 7.66 -3.71 1.56
CA VAL A 42 7.44 -5.10 2.02
C VAL A 42 8.10 -6.08 1.05
N HIS A 43 9.31 -5.75 0.62
CA HIS A 43 10.10 -6.46 -0.40
C HIS A 43 10.36 -7.93 -0.05
N ASN A 44 10.55 -8.22 1.24
CA ASN A 44 10.83 -9.57 1.74
C ASN A 44 9.56 -10.34 2.17
N HIS A 45 8.37 -9.88 1.77
CA HIS A 45 7.11 -10.50 2.13
C HIS A 45 6.30 -10.93 0.90
N SER A 46 5.31 -11.78 1.13
CA SER A 46 4.41 -12.27 0.08
C SER A 46 3.44 -11.19 -0.38
N GLU A 47 2.84 -11.41 -1.55
CA GLU A 47 1.74 -10.59 -2.09
C GLU A 47 0.61 -10.42 -1.06
N ARG A 48 0.20 -11.53 -0.44
CA ARG A 48 -0.84 -11.55 0.61
C ARG A 48 -0.50 -10.63 1.78
N TYR A 49 0.77 -10.52 2.17
CA TYR A 49 1.19 -9.60 3.22
C TYR A 49 1.04 -8.14 2.78
N ALA A 50 1.36 -7.83 1.52
CA ALA A 50 1.17 -6.50 0.96
C ALA A 50 -0.32 -6.12 0.86
N GLU A 51 -1.16 -7.04 0.39
CA GLU A 51 -2.62 -6.89 0.40
C GLU A 51 -3.17 -6.67 1.81
N ASN A 52 -2.77 -7.50 2.78
CA ASN A 52 -3.17 -7.34 4.18
C ASN A 52 -2.69 -6.01 4.76
N THR A 53 -1.49 -5.53 4.39
CA THR A 53 -0.99 -4.22 4.82
C THR A 53 -1.88 -3.09 4.28
N ALA A 54 -2.29 -3.20 3.01
CA ALA A 54 -3.20 -2.24 2.38
C ALA A 54 -4.59 -2.28 3.01
N GLU A 55 -5.14 -3.47 3.26
CA GLU A 55 -6.44 -3.67 3.91
C GLU A 55 -6.43 -3.11 5.34
N ASN A 56 -5.40 -3.45 6.13
CA ASN A 56 -5.25 -2.95 7.50
C ASN A 56 -5.15 -1.42 7.57
N TRP A 57 -4.57 -0.77 6.56
CA TRP A 57 -4.56 0.69 6.49
C TRP A 57 -5.96 1.26 6.28
N VAL A 58 -6.68 0.78 5.27
CA VAL A 58 -8.02 1.30 4.94
C VAL A 58 -9.06 0.93 6.01
N GLU A 59 -8.85 -0.16 6.76
CA GLU A 59 -9.65 -0.56 7.92
C GLU A 59 -9.33 0.21 9.21
N GLY A 60 -8.26 1.02 9.23
CA GLY A 60 -7.90 1.79 10.42
C GLY A 60 -7.09 1.05 11.48
N ILE A 61 -6.65 -0.17 11.18
CA ILE A 61 -5.89 -1.03 12.09
C ILE A 61 -4.44 -0.54 12.20
N ILE A 62 -3.84 -0.15 11.07
CA ILE A 62 -2.52 0.49 11.04
C ILE A 62 -2.73 2.00 10.98
N ASN A 63 -2.04 2.73 11.85
CA ASN A 63 -1.94 4.19 11.83
C ASN A 63 -0.45 4.54 11.83
N GLU A 64 -0.03 5.33 10.85
CA GLU A 64 1.35 5.81 10.64
C GLU A 64 1.38 7.34 10.74
#